data_AF-A0AA38YF02-F1
#
_entry.id   AF-A0AA38YF02-F1
#
_cell.length_a   1.000
_cell.length_b   1.000
_cell.length_c   1.000
_cell.angle_alpha   90.00
_cell.angle_beta   90.00
_cell.angle_gamma   90.00
#
_symmetry.space_group_name_H-M   'P 1'
#
loop_
_entity.id
_entity.type
_entity.pdbx_description
1 polymer ?
#
loop_
_entity_poly.entity_id
_entity_poly.type
_entity_poly.pdbx_seq_one_letter_code
_entity_poly.pdbx_strand_id
1 'polypeptide(L)'
;MSYAEKYFAHVDTPALSVLPKETFLEWMTLDQLKRPRDNMVLYAILAVGSVFATGSAAAADRSDFSNVISSDTEALDGSTLHFMLVKLILASLQHLQGDYDEASELYISVYKIGQKEFLGGSSDQYHATPPSAFGLDRGRMIECAKRATWLADIMSCLSSCRSPYVQKRSMWEFQYAHHWNVPVTLDSNTMSWPDLSRIATALREVAAMAGTPLALRQHRTQVDFDATKARLDACRAIFRGERGDQAAGYEMLAVQQLDILYFFAMVLLYRRAYPPGSEPEALAHYAGQTFVYACKILDVAQQLSNSQNENAPEFTMLSPFIGLAIFEAIDVVTARGTMYDLQREASRVMSIMSTGFETLEKLSRFSRSACEQRDLAKQRMVALLRVTMIKQDGNNGGFYFSKSMQVSSSEWEQDVMYCCPLMEYFEEMNWSSLIQLDGDFFCLDADEHDDQMMNVSPGWRM
;
A
#
# COMPACT_ATOMS: atom_id res chain seq x y z
N MET A 1 -10.65 4.24 25.67
CA MET A 1 -11.03 3.74 24.34
C MET A 1 -10.81 2.23 24.33
N SER A 2 -11.86 1.45 24.12
CA SER A 2 -11.80 -0.01 24.09
C SER A 2 -10.93 -0.49 22.91
N TYR A 3 -10.34 -1.69 22.96
CA TYR A 3 -9.55 -2.22 21.84
C TYR A 3 -10.35 -2.27 20.54
N ALA A 4 -11.66 -2.57 20.60
CA ALA A 4 -12.53 -2.55 19.43
C ALA A 4 -12.62 -1.17 18.77
N GLU A 5 -12.78 -0.10 19.55
CA GLU A 5 -12.79 1.28 19.03
C GLU A 5 -11.48 1.63 18.33
N LYS A 6 -10.35 1.15 18.86
CA LYS A 6 -9.03 1.33 18.23
C LYS A 6 -8.92 0.57 16.91
N TYR A 7 -9.37 -0.68 16.85
CA TYR A 7 -9.42 -1.43 15.59
C TYR A 7 -10.15 -0.66 14.49
N PHE A 8 -11.36 -0.17 14.78
CA PHE A 8 -12.14 0.61 13.81
C PHE A 8 -11.55 1.99 13.50
N ALA A 9 -10.73 2.55 14.38
CA ALA A 9 -10.05 3.81 14.13
C ALA A 9 -8.82 3.65 13.21
N HIS A 10 -8.15 2.50 13.25
CA HIS A 10 -6.82 2.34 12.62
C HIS A 10 -6.77 1.34 11.47
N VAL A 11 -7.64 0.32 11.47
CA VAL A 11 -7.57 -0.80 10.52
C VAL A 11 -8.76 -0.77 9.57
N ASP A 12 -9.97 -0.73 10.10
CA ASP A 12 -11.21 -0.72 9.31
C ASP A 12 -11.55 0.70 8.84
N THR A 13 -10.62 1.28 8.08
CA THR A 13 -10.68 2.67 7.63
C THR A 13 -11.89 2.96 6.76
N PRO A 14 -12.37 4.21 6.69
CA PRO A 14 -13.57 4.56 5.93
C PRO A 14 -13.54 4.02 4.49
N ALA A 15 -12.41 4.20 3.79
CA ALA A 15 -12.21 3.77 2.40
C ALA A 15 -12.23 2.27 2.17
N LEU A 16 -11.84 1.47 3.16
CA LEU A 16 -11.64 0.03 3.05
C LEU A 16 -12.47 -0.75 4.09
N SER A 17 -13.53 -0.13 4.60
CA SER A 17 -14.32 -0.68 5.71
C SER A 17 -15.07 -1.95 5.31
N VAL A 18 -14.82 -3.03 6.05
CA VAL A 18 -15.48 -4.33 5.86
C VAL A 18 -16.68 -4.46 6.79
N LEU A 19 -16.56 -4.00 8.04
CA LEU A 19 -17.63 -4.10 9.04
C LEU A 19 -18.27 -2.73 9.30
N PRO A 20 -19.61 -2.65 9.42
CA PRO A 20 -20.27 -1.41 9.78
C PRO A 20 -20.01 -1.08 11.26
N LYS A 21 -19.01 -0.22 11.52
CA LYS A 21 -18.53 0.17 12.85
C LYS A 21 -19.65 0.42 13.86
N GLU A 22 -20.59 1.30 13.54
CA GLU A 22 -21.65 1.72 14.48
C GLU A 22 -22.53 0.54 14.90
N THR A 23 -23.03 -0.23 13.92
CA THR A 23 -23.86 -1.41 14.18
C THR A 23 -23.09 -2.49 14.94
N PHE A 24 -21.80 -2.69 14.63
CA PHE A 24 -20.96 -3.66 15.31
C PHE A 24 -20.71 -3.28 16.78
N LEU A 25 -20.38 -2.01 17.05
CA LEU A 25 -20.16 -1.51 18.41
C LEU A 25 -21.45 -1.53 19.24
N GLU A 26 -22.59 -1.18 18.63
CA GLU A 26 -23.90 -1.31 19.26
C GLU A 26 -24.19 -2.78 19.63
N TRP A 27 -24.05 -3.72 18.68
CA TRP A 27 -24.19 -5.15 18.96
C TRP A 27 -23.27 -5.63 20.10
N MET A 28 -22.01 -5.17 20.11
CA MET A 28 -21.04 -5.55 21.13
C MET A 28 -21.51 -5.17 22.55
N THR A 29 -22.19 -4.03 22.69
CA THR A 29 -22.66 -3.49 23.97
C THR A 29 -24.01 -4.06 24.41
N LEU A 30 -24.94 -4.25 23.47
CA LEU A 30 -26.31 -4.70 23.78
C LEU A 30 -26.42 -6.21 23.97
N ASP A 31 -25.63 -7.01 23.26
CA ASP A 31 -25.74 -8.47 23.28
C ASP A 31 -24.76 -9.10 24.30
N GLN A 32 -25.29 -9.64 25.39
CA GLN A 32 -24.49 -10.27 26.45
C GLN A 32 -24.18 -11.76 26.16
N LEU A 33 -24.93 -12.42 25.27
CA LEU A 33 -24.81 -13.86 24.99
C LEU A 33 -24.41 -14.08 23.54
N LYS A 34 -23.13 -13.81 23.26
CA LYS A 34 -22.53 -13.98 21.94
C LYS A 34 -22.24 -15.46 21.64
N ARG A 35 -22.49 -15.90 20.41
CA ARG A 35 -22.14 -17.26 19.97
C ARG A 35 -20.62 -17.45 19.95
N PRO A 36 -20.10 -18.69 20.12
CA PRO A 36 -18.66 -18.97 20.06
C PRO A 36 -17.97 -18.39 18.81
N ARG A 37 -18.58 -18.59 17.62
CA ARG A 37 -18.08 -18.02 16.36
C ARG A 37 -18.07 -16.49 16.31
N ASP A 38 -19.07 -15.84 16.91
CA ASP A 38 -19.17 -14.39 16.96
C ASP A 38 -18.05 -13.84 17.88
N ASN A 39 -17.74 -14.57 18.96
CA ASN A 39 -16.62 -14.27 19.86
C ASN A 39 -15.26 -14.42 19.17
N MET A 40 -15.07 -15.38 18.26
CA MET A 40 -13.82 -15.50 17.51
C MET A 40 -13.49 -14.24 16.71
N VAL A 41 -14.48 -13.67 16.02
CA VAL A 41 -14.30 -12.40 15.29
C VAL A 41 -14.02 -11.25 16.26
N LEU A 42 -14.74 -11.19 17.39
CA LEU A 42 -14.50 -10.19 18.41
C LEU A 42 -13.08 -10.28 18.99
N TYR A 43 -12.60 -11.48 19.34
CA TYR A 43 -11.23 -11.67 19.83
C TYR A 43 -10.19 -11.27 18.80
N ALA A 44 -10.41 -11.54 17.51
CA ALA A 44 -9.52 -11.06 16.45
C ALA A 44 -9.47 -9.53 16.40
N ILE A 45 -10.62 -8.87 16.49
CA ILE A 45 -10.73 -7.40 16.56
C ILE A 45 -10.00 -6.86 17.80
N LEU A 46 -10.19 -7.47 18.97
CA LEU A 46 -9.54 -7.06 20.22
C LEU A 46 -8.02 -7.28 20.15
N ALA A 47 -7.56 -8.39 19.58
CA ALA A 47 -6.14 -8.68 19.37
C ALA A 47 -5.48 -7.60 18.52
N VAL A 48 -6.08 -7.23 17.39
CA VAL A 48 -5.57 -6.15 16.54
C VAL A 48 -5.70 -4.79 17.21
N GLY A 49 -6.81 -4.51 17.88
CA GLY A 49 -7.01 -3.27 18.63
C GLY A 49 -5.99 -3.04 19.74
N SER A 50 -5.52 -4.11 20.38
CA SER A 50 -4.46 -4.07 21.40
C SER A 50 -3.11 -3.62 20.84
N VAL A 51 -2.88 -3.74 19.52
CA VAL A 51 -1.68 -3.21 18.84
C VAL A 51 -1.54 -1.71 19.04
N PHE A 52 -2.67 -1.01 19.05
CA PHE A 52 -2.76 0.43 19.18
C PHE A 52 -2.92 0.89 20.64
N ALA A 53 -2.76 -0.02 21.60
CA ALA A 53 -2.74 0.29 23.02
C ALA A 53 -1.32 0.33 23.56
N THR A 54 -1.09 1.29 24.46
CA THR A 54 0.19 1.48 25.14
C THR A 54 0.22 0.66 26.42
N GLY A 55 1.37 0.05 26.74
CA GLY A 55 1.62 -0.66 28.00
C GLY A 55 1.78 -2.18 27.85
N SER A 56 2.41 -2.80 28.85
CA SER A 56 2.69 -4.25 28.88
C SER A 56 1.42 -5.11 28.96
N ALA A 57 0.35 -4.60 29.58
CA ALA A 57 -0.93 -5.29 29.65
C ALA A 57 -1.53 -5.55 28.25
N ALA A 58 -1.42 -4.59 27.33
CA ALA A 58 -1.92 -4.75 25.97
C ALA A 58 -1.19 -5.84 25.17
N ALA A 59 0.10 -6.07 25.46
CA ALA A 59 0.86 -7.15 24.84
C ALA A 59 0.43 -8.53 25.38
N ALA A 60 0.16 -8.63 26.68
CA ALA A 60 -0.38 -9.85 27.30
C ALA A 60 -1.78 -10.17 26.74
N ASP A 61 -2.69 -9.20 26.75
CA ASP A 61 -4.04 -9.34 26.22
C ASP A 61 -4.02 -9.81 24.75
N ARG A 62 -3.10 -9.26 23.94
CA ARG A 62 -2.91 -9.68 22.54
C ARG A 62 -2.59 -11.15 22.43
N SER A 63 -1.64 -11.62 23.21
CA SER A 63 -1.23 -13.03 23.23
C SER A 63 -2.40 -13.92 23.64
N ASP A 64 -3.15 -13.50 24.65
CA ASP A 64 -4.30 -14.26 25.14
C ASP A 64 -5.40 -14.36 24.06
N PHE A 65 -5.74 -13.25 23.40
CA PHE A 65 -6.72 -13.27 22.31
C PHE A 65 -6.25 -14.12 21.12
N SER A 66 -4.97 -14.00 20.71
CA SER A 66 -4.41 -14.83 19.64
C SER A 66 -4.42 -16.32 19.99
N ASN A 67 -4.08 -16.67 21.22
CA ASN A 67 -4.11 -18.06 21.70
C ASN A 67 -5.52 -18.66 21.63
N VAL A 68 -6.53 -17.88 22.06
CA VAL A 68 -7.93 -18.32 21.98
C VAL A 68 -8.33 -18.61 20.53
N ILE A 69 -7.99 -17.71 19.60
CA ILE A 69 -8.31 -17.89 18.17
C ILE A 69 -7.61 -19.11 17.57
N SER A 70 -6.35 -19.37 17.94
CA SER A 70 -5.61 -20.55 17.47
C SER A 70 -6.11 -21.86 18.07
N SER A 71 -6.65 -21.83 19.29
CA SER A 71 -7.10 -23.03 20.01
C SER A 71 -8.51 -23.51 19.62
N ASP A 72 -9.35 -22.63 19.07
CA ASP A 72 -10.78 -22.89 18.86
C ASP A 72 -11.20 -22.65 17.40
N THR A 73 -10.45 -23.22 16.45
CA THR A 73 -10.81 -23.13 15.02
C THR A 73 -12.09 -23.90 14.69
N GLU A 74 -12.46 -24.89 15.51
CA GLU A 74 -13.71 -25.66 15.37
C GLU A 74 -14.95 -24.78 15.62
N ALA A 75 -14.84 -23.75 16.47
CA ALA A 75 -15.94 -22.79 16.67
C ALA A 75 -16.35 -22.03 15.40
N LEU A 76 -15.50 -21.99 14.36
CA LEU A 76 -15.81 -21.34 13.09
C LEU A 76 -16.55 -22.25 12.10
N ASP A 77 -16.79 -23.52 12.45
CA ASP A 77 -17.37 -24.49 11.54
C ASP A 77 -18.77 -24.07 11.04
N GLY A 78 -19.03 -24.33 9.76
CA GLY A 78 -20.28 -23.99 9.09
C GLY A 78 -20.55 -22.50 8.84
N SER A 79 -19.60 -21.58 9.07
CA SER A 79 -19.78 -20.16 8.69
C SER A 79 -18.63 -19.55 7.90
N THR A 80 -18.83 -19.44 6.57
CA THR A 80 -17.85 -18.86 5.66
C THR A 80 -17.47 -17.41 6.01
N LEU A 81 -18.45 -16.56 6.34
CA LEU A 81 -18.19 -15.15 6.68
C LEU A 81 -17.31 -15.01 7.94
N HIS A 82 -17.62 -15.71 9.03
CA HIS A 82 -16.83 -15.63 10.27
C HIS A 82 -15.39 -16.05 10.02
N PHE A 83 -15.21 -17.14 9.27
CA PHE A 83 -13.90 -17.65 8.91
C PHE A 83 -13.10 -16.65 8.06
N MET A 84 -13.75 -16.01 7.07
CA MET A 84 -13.14 -14.95 6.26
C MET A 84 -12.74 -13.74 7.10
N LEU A 85 -13.63 -13.26 7.97
CA LEU A 85 -13.36 -12.10 8.83
C LEU A 85 -12.21 -12.37 9.80
N VAL A 86 -12.21 -13.51 10.50
CA VAL A 86 -11.11 -13.89 11.41
C VAL A 86 -9.78 -13.91 10.65
N LYS A 87 -9.72 -14.58 9.49
CA LYS A 87 -8.49 -14.64 8.69
C LYS A 87 -8.02 -13.27 8.20
N LEU A 88 -8.95 -12.42 7.73
CA LEU A 88 -8.63 -11.08 7.26
C LEU A 88 -8.06 -10.18 8.37
N ILE A 89 -8.66 -10.26 9.56
CA ILE A 89 -8.24 -9.49 10.72
C ILE A 89 -6.90 -10.01 11.25
N LEU A 90 -6.70 -11.33 11.30
CA LEU A 90 -5.41 -11.93 11.62
C LEU A 90 -4.32 -11.57 10.60
N ALA A 91 -4.64 -11.55 9.30
CA ALA A 91 -3.69 -11.11 8.28
C ALA A 91 -3.21 -9.68 8.55
N SER A 92 -4.13 -8.80 8.96
CA SER A 92 -3.81 -7.42 9.36
C SER A 92 -2.94 -7.37 10.61
N LEU A 93 -3.17 -8.27 11.58
CA LEU A 93 -2.31 -8.43 12.76
C LEU A 93 -0.87 -8.83 12.36
N GLN A 94 -0.72 -9.85 11.54
CA GLN A 94 0.58 -10.34 11.07
C GLN A 94 1.33 -9.25 10.30
N HIS A 95 0.61 -8.53 9.43
CA HIS A 95 1.17 -7.40 8.70
C HIS A 95 1.70 -6.30 9.64
N LEU A 96 0.93 -5.92 10.66
CA LEU A 96 1.36 -4.95 11.68
C LEU A 96 2.58 -5.46 12.49
N GLN A 97 2.69 -6.77 12.67
CA GLN A 97 3.84 -7.40 13.34
C GLN A 97 5.07 -7.57 12.42
N GLY A 98 4.94 -7.25 11.13
CA GLY A 98 6.00 -7.37 10.13
C GLY A 98 6.15 -8.78 9.53
N ASP A 99 5.21 -9.70 9.80
CA ASP A 99 5.17 -11.03 9.17
C ASP A 99 4.32 -10.98 7.89
N TYR A 100 4.91 -10.50 6.80
CA TYR A 100 4.19 -10.29 5.53
C TYR A 100 3.88 -11.58 4.80
N ASP A 101 4.71 -12.61 4.96
CA ASP A 101 4.52 -13.88 4.27
C ASP A 101 3.27 -14.58 4.82
N GLU A 102 3.15 -14.66 6.14
CA GLU A 102 1.96 -15.21 6.79
C GLU A 102 0.73 -14.33 6.53
N ALA A 103 0.87 -13.00 6.60
CA ALA A 103 -0.22 -12.09 6.26
C ALA A 103 -0.74 -12.31 4.84
N SER A 104 0.17 -12.45 3.87
CA SER A 104 -0.17 -12.63 2.46
C SER A 104 -0.88 -13.95 2.20
N GLU A 105 -0.42 -15.05 2.79
CA GLU A 105 -1.10 -16.36 2.70
C GLU A 105 -2.52 -16.30 3.27
N LEU A 106 -2.73 -15.59 4.39
CA LEU A 106 -4.06 -15.37 4.96
C LEU A 106 -4.96 -14.52 4.05
N TYR A 107 -4.45 -13.43 3.46
CA TYR A 107 -5.18 -12.62 2.49
C TYR A 107 -5.59 -13.45 1.26
N ILE A 108 -4.66 -14.21 0.68
CA ILE A 108 -4.93 -15.10 -0.46
C ILE A 108 -6.00 -16.14 -0.07
N SER A 109 -5.92 -16.72 1.14
CA SER A 109 -6.91 -17.66 1.63
C SER A 109 -8.30 -17.04 1.71
N VAL A 110 -8.45 -15.81 2.22
CA VAL A 110 -9.75 -15.12 2.30
C VAL A 110 -10.33 -14.91 0.91
N TYR A 111 -9.51 -14.43 -0.02
CA TYR A 111 -9.96 -14.20 -1.38
C TYR A 111 -10.43 -15.49 -2.07
N LYS A 112 -9.66 -16.59 -1.96
CA LYS A 112 -10.03 -17.89 -2.56
C LYS A 112 -11.38 -18.39 -2.07
N ILE A 113 -11.65 -18.21 -0.77
CA ILE A 113 -12.93 -18.56 -0.15
C ILE A 113 -14.04 -17.69 -0.72
N GLY A 114 -13.85 -16.37 -0.72
CA GLY A 114 -14.82 -15.43 -1.28
C GLY A 114 -15.14 -15.72 -2.74
N GLN A 115 -14.14 -15.95 -3.59
CA GLN A 115 -14.34 -16.34 -4.98
C GLN A 115 -15.17 -17.62 -5.11
N LYS A 116 -14.86 -18.66 -4.34
CA LYS A 116 -15.62 -19.92 -4.40
C LYS A 116 -17.10 -19.70 -4.06
N GLU A 117 -17.38 -18.88 -3.05
CA GLU A 117 -18.75 -18.53 -2.66
C GLU A 117 -19.48 -17.71 -3.74
N PHE A 118 -18.81 -16.73 -4.37
CA PHE A 118 -19.44 -15.85 -5.35
C PHE A 118 -19.53 -16.44 -6.76
N LEU A 119 -18.60 -17.32 -7.15
CA LEU A 119 -18.57 -17.99 -8.47
C LEU A 119 -19.28 -19.34 -8.46
N GLY A 120 -19.39 -19.99 -7.30
CA GLY A 120 -19.93 -21.34 -7.17
C GLY A 120 -21.43 -21.49 -7.38
N GLY A 121 -22.17 -20.39 -7.59
CA GLY A 121 -23.58 -20.42 -7.98
C GLY A 121 -24.51 -21.19 -7.04
N SER A 122 -24.10 -21.51 -5.81
CA SER A 122 -24.93 -22.27 -4.88
C SER A 122 -25.97 -21.37 -4.23
N SER A 123 -26.97 -21.00 -5.04
CA SER A 123 -28.21 -20.35 -4.59
C SER A 123 -28.98 -21.22 -3.58
N ASP A 124 -28.68 -22.53 -3.51
CA ASP A 124 -29.47 -23.49 -2.74
C ASP A 124 -29.04 -23.62 -1.25
N GLN A 125 -27.85 -23.17 -0.86
CA GLN A 125 -27.42 -23.18 0.56
C GLN A 125 -27.95 -22.00 1.38
N TYR A 126 -28.63 -21.07 0.74
CA TYR A 126 -29.09 -19.82 1.33
C TYR A 126 -30.50 -19.88 1.95
N HIS A 127 -31.14 -21.05 1.96
CA HIS A 127 -32.52 -21.23 2.44
C HIS A 127 -32.66 -21.41 3.96
N ALA A 128 -31.56 -21.68 4.69
CA ALA A 128 -31.55 -21.53 6.15
C ALA A 128 -31.11 -20.10 6.45
N THR A 129 -32.01 -19.23 6.89
CA THR A 129 -31.68 -17.87 7.34
C THR A 129 -30.56 -17.98 8.38
N PRO A 130 -29.31 -17.56 8.09
CA PRO A 130 -28.31 -17.51 9.14
C PRO A 130 -28.82 -16.52 10.17
N PRO A 131 -28.84 -16.86 11.48
CA PRO A 131 -29.35 -15.93 12.47
C PRO A 131 -28.45 -14.71 12.46
N SER A 132 -29.05 -13.51 12.43
CA SER A 132 -28.36 -12.21 12.40
C SER A 132 -27.09 -12.25 13.26
N ALA A 133 -25.92 -12.07 12.64
CA ALA A 133 -24.64 -12.01 13.35
C ALA A 133 -24.20 -10.55 13.41
N PHE A 134 -23.56 -10.14 14.51
CA PHE A 134 -23.06 -8.77 14.68
C PHE A 134 -24.14 -7.66 14.61
N GLY A 135 -25.40 -8.00 14.87
CA GLY A 135 -26.52 -7.08 14.65
C GLY A 135 -26.85 -6.82 13.17
N LEU A 136 -26.32 -7.63 12.25
CA LEU A 136 -26.48 -7.47 10.80
C LEU A 136 -27.57 -8.37 10.24
N ASP A 137 -28.36 -7.80 9.33
CA ASP A 137 -29.21 -8.58 8.45
C ASP A 137 -28.38 -9.37 7.42
N ARG A 138 -29.05 -10.30 6.74
CA ARG A 138 -28.42 -11.17 5.75
C ARG A 138 -27.79 -10.40 4.59
N GLY A 139 -28.40 -9.32 4.12
CA GLY A 139 -27.87 -8.51 3.02
C GLY A 139 -26.56 -7.84 3.41
N ARG A 140 -26.51 -7.25 4.61
CA ARG A 140 -25.30 -6.65 5.18
C ARG A 140 -24.19 -7.67 5.41
N MET A 141 -24.52 -8.89 5.83
CA MET A 141 -23.52 -9.97 5.95
C MET A 141 -22.92 -10.36 4.60
N ILE A 142 -23.75 -10.48 3.55
CA ILE A 142 -23.27 -10.75 2.18
C ILE A 142 -22.35 -9.62 1.70
N GLU A 143 -22.71 -8.38 1.99
CA GLU A 143 -21.88 -7.23 1.64
C GLU A 143 -20.54 -7.24 2.38
N CYS A 144 -20.52 -7.56 3.68
CA CYS A 144 -19.27 -7.73 4.43
C CYS A 144 -18.38 -8.83 3.81
N ALA A 145 -18.97 -9.94 3.35
CA ALA A 145 -18.21 -11.01 2.68
C ALA A 145 -17.58 -10.53 1.35
N LYS A 146 -18.33 -9.76 0.55
CA LYS A 146 -17.83 -9.17 -0.70
C LYS A 146 -16.65 -8.24 -0.42
N ARG A 147 -16.82 -7.32 0.55
CA ARG A 147 -15.77 -6.37 0.93
C ARG A 147 -14.55 -7.05 1.49
N ALA A 148 -14.72 -8.06 2.35
CA ALA A 148 -13.62 -8.88 2.87
C ALA A 148 -12.82 -9.53 1.73
N THR A 149 -13.50 -10.03 0.70
CA THR A 149 -12.88 -10.64 -0.47
C THR A 149 -12.05 -9.63 -1.26
N TRP A 150 -12.64 -8.48 -1.61
CA TRP A 150 -11.94 -7.47 -2.40
C TRP A 150 -10.82 -6.80 -1.62
N LEU A 151 -11.00 -6.56 -0.32
CA LEU A 151 -9.92 -6.04 0.53
C LEU A 151 -8.76 -7.04 0.61
N ALA A 152 -9.06 -8.33 0.78
CA ALA A 152 -8.02 -9.36 0.80
C ALA A 152 -7.24 -9.41 -0.52
N ASP A 153 -7.90 -9.24 -1.66
CA ASP A 153 -7.26 -9.16 -2.97
C ASP A 153 -6.35 -7.94 -3.09
N ILE A 154 -6.84 -6.75 -2.71
CA ILE A 154 -6.05 -5.51 -2.69
C ILE A 154 -4.80 -5.71 -1.83
N MET A 155 -4.98 -6.18 -0.59
CA MET A 155 -3.87 -6.36 0.35
C MET A 155 -2.86 -7.41 -0.12
N SER A 156 -3.33 -8.49 -0.77
CA SER A 156 -2.48 -9.49 -1.41
C SER A 156 -1.64 -8.86 -2.53
N CYS A 157 -2.26 -8.10 -3.45
CA CYS A 157 -1.57 -7.44 -4.55
C CYS A 157 -0.52 -6.44 -4.04
N LEU A 158 -0.86 -5.61 -3.06
CA LEU A 158 0.07 -4.64 -2.47
C LEU A 158 1.25 -5.33 -1.77
N SER A 159 1.01 -6.48 -1.14
CA SER A 159 2.07 -7.29 -0.54
C SER A 159 3.00 -7.89 -1.60
N SER A 160 2.47 -8.38 -2.73
CA SER A 160 3.27 -8.88 -3.85
C SER A 160 4.18 -7.80 -4.44
N CYS A 161 3.71 -6.57 -4.50
CA CYS A 161 4.46 -5.46 -5.10
C CYS A 161 5.72 -5.08 -4.30
N ARG A 162 5.80 -5.39 -2.99
CA ARG A 162 6.96 -5.04 -2.15
C ARG A 162 8.19 -5.89 -2.42
N SER A 163 8.00 -7.18 -2.70
CA SER A 163 9.08 -8.11 -2.97
C SER A 163 8.61 -9.15 -3.98
N PRO A 164 8.76 -8.88 -5.29
CA PRO A 164 8.34 -9.83 -6.31
C PRO A 164 9.18 -11.12 -6.27
N TYR A 165 10.35 -11.13 -5.61
CA TYR A 165 11.26 -12.28 -5.53
C TYR A 165 11.05 -13.17 -4.30
N VAL A 166 10.42 -12.67 -3.23
CA VAL A 166 9.95 -13.49 -2.10
C VAL A 166 8.58 -14.12 -2.40
N GLN A 167 8.06 -13.90 -3.61
CA GLN A 167 6.80 -14.47 -4.06
C GLN A 167 6.89 -16.01 -4.06
N LYS A 168 6.29 -16.65 -3.05
CA LYS A 168 6.05 -18.09 -3.06
C LYS A 168 5.32 -18.45 -4.35
N ARG A 169 5.65 -19.62 -4.89
CA ARG A 169 5.07 -20.15 -6.13
C ARG A 169 3.52 -20.11 -6.14
N SER A 170 2.92 -20.25 -4.97
CA SER A 170 1.47 -20.18 -4.71
C SER A 170 0.81 -18.85 -5.11
N MET A 171 1.52 -17.72 -5.03
CA MET A 171 0.95 -16.40 -5.21
C MET A 171 0.88 -15.99 -6.68
N TRP A 172 1.88 -16.35 -7.48
CA TRP A 172 1.85 -16.12 -8.94
C TRP A 172 0.92 -17.10 -9.66
N GLU A 173 0.91 -18.39 -9.26
CA GLU A 173 -0.02 -19.40 -9.82
C GLU A 173 -1.47 -18.95 -9.65
N PHE A 174 -1.75 -18.26 -8.53
CA PHE A 174 -3.05 -17.69 -8.22
C PHE A 174 -3.37 -16.42 -9.02
N GLN A 175 -2.45 -15.45 -9.13
CA GLN A 175 -2.68 -14.24 -9.95
C GLN A 175 -2.91 -14.59 -11.44
N TYR A 176 -2.24 -15.62 -11.94
CA TYR A 176 -2.34 -16.07 -13.34
C TYR A 176 -3.59 -16.92 -13.63
N ALA A 177 -3.98 -17.83 -12.72
CA ALA A 177 -5.13 -18.72 -12.93
C ALA A 177 -6.49 -17.97 -13.02
N HIS A 178 -6.57 -16.74 -12.52
CA HIS A 178 -7.81 -15.98 -12.40
C HIS A 178 -7.94 -14.82 -13.40
N HIS A 179 -7.06 -14.76 -14.42
CA HIS A 179 -6.97 -13.62 -15.33
C HIS A 179 -8.15 -13.44 -16.31
N TRP A 180 -9.18 -14.30 -16.34
CA TRP A 180 -10.07 -14.35 -17.53
C TRP A 180 -11.59 -14.40 -17.42
N ASN A 181 -12.30 -14.61 -16.29
CA ASN A 181 -13.76 -14.83 -16.40
C ASN A 181 -14.62 -14.42 -15.19
N VAL A 182 -14.62 -13.15 -14.78
CA VAL A 182 -15.74 -12.66 -13.94
C VAL A 182 -16.21 -11.27 -14.38
N PRO A 183 -17.17 -11.18 -15.31
CA PRO A 183 -17.97 -9.96 -15.41
C PRO A 183 -18.88 -9.92 -14.18
N VAL A 184 -18.50 -9.16 -13.16
CA VAL A 184 -19.39 -8.90 -12.03
C VAL A 184 -20.36 -7.80 -12.46
N THR A 185 -21.52 -8.19 -12.98
CA THR A 185 -22.68 -7.29 -13.05
C THR A 185 -23.22 -7.11 -11.64
N LEU A 186 -22.86 -6.00 -10.99
CA LEU A 186 -23.44 -5.58 -9.72
C LEU A 186 -24.81 -4.95 -9.99
N ASP A 187 -25.86 -5.46 -9.33
CA ASP A 187 -27.17 -4.83 -9.30
C ASP A 187 -27.05 -3.39 -8.77
N SER A 188 -27.53 -2.43 -9.56
CA SER A 188 -27.41 -0.98 -9.35
C SER A 188 -28.16 -0.42 -8.13
N ASN A 189 -28.83 -1.27 -7.35
CA ASN A 189 -29.83 -0.83 -6.36
C ASN A 189 -29.39 -0.86 -4.90
N THR A 190 -28.16 -1.28 -4.60
CA THR A 190 -27.53 -1.01 -3.31
C THR A 190 -26.39 -0.01 -3.52
N MET A 191 -26.75 1.29 -3.57
CA MET A 191 -25.77 2.36 -3.32
C MET A 191 -24.98 2.00 -2.06
N SER A 192 -23.65 1.86 -2.14
CA SER A 192 -22.71 2.41 -1.15
C SER A 192 -21.25 1.94 -1.41
N TRP A 193 -20.36 2.92 -1.58
CA TRP A 193 -18.89 2.85 -1.62
C TRP A 193 -18.22 2.41 -2.94
N PRO A 194 -17.00 2.92 -3.25
CA PRO A 194 -16.14 2.50 -4.35
C PRO A 194 -16.28 1.01 -4.64
N ASP A 195 -16.51 0.65 -5.90
CA ASP A 195 -16.48 -0.75 -6.33
C ASP A 195 -15.05 -1.28 -6.14
N LEU A 196 -14.72 -1.74 -4.92
CA LEU A 196 -13.42 -2.24 -4.50
C LEU A 196 -12.91 -3.31 -5.47
N SER A 197 -13.82 -4.02 -6.13
CA SER A 197 -13.51 -4.99 -7.17
C SER A 197 -12.74 -4.39 -8.35
N ARG A 198 -13.05 -3.16 -8.76
CA ARG A 198 -12.37 -2.48 -9.87
C ARG A 198 -10.96 -2.05 -9.48
N ILE A 199 -10.80 -1.50 -8.28
CA ILE A 199 -9.49 -1.16 -7.73
C ILE A 199 -8.65 -2.43 -7.60
N ALA A 200 -9.23 -3.48 -7.02
CA ALA A 200 -8.55 -4.76 -6.83
C ALA A 200 -8.12 -5.38 -8.16
N THR A 201 -8.97 -5.34 -9.18
CA THR A 201 -8.66 -5.82 -10.53
C THR A 201 -7.50 -5.03 -11.15
N ALA A 202 -7.55 -3.70 -11.11
CA ALA A 202 -6.48 -2.87 -11.64
C ALA A 202 -5.16 -3.06 -10.88
N LEU A 203 -5.21 -3.16 -9.55
CA LEU A 203 -4.03 -3.46 -8.72
C LEU A 203 -3.45 -4.85 -8.99
N ARG A 204 -4.30 -5.83 -9.29
CA ARG A 204 -3.85 -7.18 -9.64
C ARG A 204 -3.12 -7.19 -10.98
N GLU A 205 -3.59 -6.43 -11.96
CA GLU A 205 -2.90 -6.23 -13.23
C GLU A 205 -1.56 -5.51 -13.03
N VAL A 206 -1.54 -4.46 -12.21
CA VAL A 206 -0.29 -3.78 -11.82
C VAL A 206 0.67 -4.74 -11.15
N ALA A 207 0.21 -5.54 -10.18
CA ALA A 207 1.04 -6.53 -9.49
C ALA A 207 1.55 -7.62 -10.44
N ALA A 208 0.71 -8.07 -11.39
CA ALA A 208 1.10 -9.03 -12.41
C ALA A 208 2.19 -8.47 -13.34
N MET A 209 2.09 -7.19 -13.71
CA MET A 209 3.11 -6.53 -14.53
C MET A 209 4.38 -6.18 -13.74
N ALA A 210 4.25 -5.82 -12.46
CA ALA A 210 5.38 -5.50 -11.57
C ALA A 210 6.10 -6.74 -11.02
N GLY A 211 5.54 -7.94 -11.26
CA GLY A 211 6.14 -9.22 -10.90
C GLY A 211 7.43 -9.53 -11.66
N THR A 212 8.17 -10.55 -11.23
CA THR A 212 9.55 -10.79 -11.68
C THR A 212 9.73 -10.92 -13.21
N PRO A 213 10.89 -10.50 -13.76
CA PRO A 213 11.22 -10.64 -15.18
C PRO A 213 11.15 -12.09 -15.69
N LEU A 214 11.37 -13.08 -14.80
CA LEU A 214 11.27 -14.49 -15.16
C LEU A 214 9.81 -14.87 -15.44
N ALA A 215 8.86 -14.37 -14.65
CA ALA A 215 7.44 -14.59 -14.86
C ALA A 215 6.95 -13.90 -16.16
N LEU A 216 7.38 -12.66 -16.42
CA LEU A 216 7.07 -11.93 -17.66
C LEU A 216 7.69 -12.56 -18.92
N ARG A 217 8.90 -13.15 -18.81
CA ARG A 217 9.55 -13.85 -19.94
C ARG A 217 8.94 -15.23 -20.19
N GLN A 218 8.56 -15.96 -19.13
CA GLN A 218 8.00 -17.31 -19.25
C GLN A 218 6.53 -17.30 -19.67
N HIS A 219 5.81 -16.25 -19.30
CA HIS A 219 4.40 -16.08 -19.65
C HIS A 219 4.26 -14.75 -20.39
N ARG A 220 3.91 -14.78 -21.67
CA ARG A 220 3.45 -13.59 -22.42
C ARG A 220 2.20 -13.04 -21.72
N THR A 221 2.38 -12.28 -20.66
CA THR A 221 1.29 -11.56 -20.00
C THR A 221 0.89 -10.46 -20.96
N GLN A 222 -0.25 -10.64 -21.62
CA GLN A 222 -0.91 -9.66 -22.49
C GLN A 222 -1.57 -8.57 -21.62
N VAL A 223 -0.91 -8.11 -20.57
CA VAL A 223 -1.41 -7.00 -19.76
C VAL A 223 -0.96 -5.73 -20.44
N ASP A 224 -1.94 -4.96 -20.90
CA ASP A 224 -1.75 -3.71 -21.60
C ASP A 224 -1.61 -2.58 -20.58
N PHE A 225 -0.45 -1.91 -20.60
CA PHE A 225 -0.12 -0.77 -19.74
C PHE A 225 -1.17 0.33 -19.86
N ASP A 226 -1.54 0.71 -21.09
CA ASP A 226 -2.46 1.81 -21.35
C ASP A 226 -3.88 1.46 -20.92
N ALA A 227 -4.30 0.20 -21.15
CA ALA A 227 -5.59 -0.28 -20.67
C ALA A 227 -5.67 -0.29 -19.15
N THR A 228 -4.60 -0.71 -18.46
CA THR A 228 -4.54 -0.73 -16.99
C THR A 228 -4.56 0.68 -16.42
N LYS A 229 -3.79 1.59 -17.02
CA LYS A 229 -3.80 3.02 -16.69
C LYS A 229 -5.20 3.61 -16.85
N ALA A 230 -5.85 3.38 -18.00
CA ALA A 230 -7.19 3.88 -18.27
C ALA A 230 -8.22 3.37 -17.25
N ARG A 231 -8.11 2.11 -16.81
CA ARG A 231 -8.94 1.55 -15.75
C ARG A 231 -8.72 2.25 -14.40
N LEU A 232 -7.46 2.49 -14.00
CA LEU A 232 -7.14 3.22 -12.77
C LEU A 232 -7.69 4.66 -12.82
N ASP A 233 -7.52 5.35 -13.95
CA ASP A 233 -8.03 6.71 -14.15
C ASP A 233 -9.57 6.75 -14.09
N ALA A 234 -10.25 5.78 -14.69
CA ALA A 234 -11.71 5.64 -14.62
C ALA A 234 -12.19 5.36 -13.18
N CYS A 235 -11.50 4.50 -12.43
CA CYS A 235 -11.82 4.25 -11.02
C CYS A 235 -11.74 5.54 -10.19
N ARG A 236 -10.66 6.30 -10.35
CA ARG A 236 -10.49 7.57 -9.65
C ARG A 236 -11.56 8.59 -10.01
N ALA A 237 -11.91 8.70 -11.29
CA ALA A 237 -12.94 9.62 -11.76
C ALA A 237 -14.30 9.32 -11.10
N ILE A 238 -14.66 8.04 -10.96
CA ILE A 238 -15.89 7.60 -10.28
C ILE A 238 -15.86 8.03 -8.81
N PHE A 239 -14.76 7.78 -8.09
CA PHE A 239 -14.68 8.12 -6.66
C PHE A 239 -14.77 9.62 -6.38
N ARG A 240 -14.31 10.45 -7.32
CA ARG A 240 -14.44 11.92 -7.23
C ARG A 240 -15.77 12.43 -7.75
N GLY A 241 -16.35 11.81 -8.79
CA GLY A 241 -17.60 12.25 -9.41
C GLY A 241 -18.84 11.92 -8.58
N GLU A 242 -18.83 10.84 -7.80
CA GLU A 242 -19.95 10.44 -6.94
C GLU A 242 -20.06 11.27 -5.65
N ARG A 243 -19.02 12.03 -5.29
CA ARG A 243 -18.98 12.90 -4.12
C ARG A 243 -18.79 14.34 -4.58
N GLY A 244 -19.88 15.06 -4.82
CA GLY A 244 -19.82 16.49 -5.14
C GLY A 244 -19.04 17.31 -4.08
N ASP A 245 -18.73 18.56 -4.38
CA ASP A 245 -17.87 19.49 -3.60
C ASP A 245 -18.28 19.77 -2.13
N GLN A 246 -19.27 19.06 -1.57
CA GLN A 246 -19.77 19.22 -0.19
C GLN A 246 -19.59 17.95 0.67
N ALA A 247 -18.48 17.23 0.49
CA ALA A 247 -18.17 16.07 1.33
C ALA A 247 -17.90 16.49 2.79
N ALA A 248 -18.62 15.89 3.75
CA ALA A 248 -18.35 16.07 5.17
C ALA A 248 -16.97 15.48 5.57
N GLY A 249 -16.42 15.84 6.74
CA GLY A 249 -15.04 15.49 7.13
C GLY A 249 -14.69 13.99 7.06
N TYR A 250 -15.64 13.08 7.34
CA TYR A 250 -15.44 11.62 7.23
C TYR A 250 -15.34 11.13 5.78
N GLU A 251 -16.11 11.73 4.87
CA GLU A 251 -16.05 11.42 3.44
C GLU A 251 -14.75 11.95 2.81
N MET A 252 -14.26 13.12 3.27
CA MET A 252 -12.99 13.68 2.82
C MET A 252 -11.80 12.74 3.12
N LEU A 253 -11.75 12.18 4.33
CA LEU A 253 -10.71 11.23 4.74
C LEU A 253 -10.70 9.97 3.85
N ALA A 254 -11.88 9.42 3.55
CA ALA A 254 -12.00 8.29 2.62
C ALA A 254 -11.48 8.62 1.22
N VAL A 255 -11.80 9.80 0.69
CA VAL A 255 -11.31 10.22 -0.64
C VAL A 255 -9.78 10.31 -0.63
N GLN A 256 -9.19 10.89 0.41
CA GLN A 256 -7.73 11.02 0.51
C GLN A 256 -7.01 9.66 0.61
N GLN A 257 -7.59 8.69 1.33
CA GLN A 257 -7.05 7.32 1.39
C GLN A 257 -7.11 6.62 0.02
N LEU A 258 -8.21 6.79 -0.72
CA LEU A 258 -8.36 6.25 -2.07
C LEU A 258 -7.42 6.95 -3.06
N ASP A 259 -7.20 8.26 -2.92
CA ASP A 259 -6.21 9.00 -3.71
C ASP A 259 -4.80 8.44 -3.46
N ILE A 260 -4.40 8.18 -2.21
CA ILE A 260 -3.12 7.53 -1.89
C ILE A 260 -3.03 6.16 -2.56
N LEU A 261 -4.08 5.33 -2.46
CA LEU A 261 -4.08 3.99 -3.06
C LEU A 261 -3.95 4.06 -4.59
N TYR A 262 -4.68 4.98 -5.24
CA TYR A 262 -4.56 5.21 -6.68
C TYR A 262 -3.16 5.70 -7.06
N PHE A 263 -2.62 6.70 -6.37
CA PHE A 263 -1.30 7.21 -6.69
C PHE A 263 -0.22 6.16 -6.46
N PHE A 264 -0.39 5.31 -5.43
CA PHE A 264 0.51 4.21 -5.19
C PHE A 264 0.45 3.17 -6.32
N ALA A 265 -0.74 2.80 -6.79
CA ALA A 265 -0.92 1.95 -7.97
C ALA A 265 -0.23 2.55 -9.21
N MET A 266 -0.34 3.86 -9.41
CA MET A 266 0.31 4.58 -10.52
C MET A 266 1.83 4.59 -10.37
N VAL A 267 2.37 4.80 -9.17
CA VAL A 267 3.82 4.67 -8.90
C VAL A 267 4.28 3.27 -9.29
N LEU A 268 3.59 2.22 -8.84
CA LEU A 268 3.95 0.84 -9.17
C LEU A 268 3.88 0.55 -10.67
N LEU A 269 2.83 1.02 -11.34
CA LEU A 269 2.63 0.88 -12.78
C LEU A 269 3.77 1.53 -13.57
N TYR A 270 4.03 2.82 -13.33
CA TYR A 270 5.06 3.55 -14.05
C TYR A 270 6.49 3.10 -13.70
N ARG A 271 6.70 2.66 -12.45
CA ARG A 271 8.03 2.27 -11.97
C ARG A 271 8.47 0.87 -12.38
N ARG A 272 7.54 -0.09 -12.37
CA ARG A 272 7.85 -1.53 -12.44
C ARG A 272 7.17 -2.27 -13.59
N ALA A 273 6.19 -1.64 -14.27
CA ALA A 273 5.38 -2.30 -15.29
C ALA A 273 5.54 -1.68 -16.70
N TYR A 274 6.61 -0.93 -16.94
CA TYR A 274 6.86 -0.33 -18.25
C TYR A 274 7.23 -1.39 -19.31
N PRO A 275 6.95 -1.14 -20.60
CA PRO A 275 7.21 -2.11 -21.67
C PRO A 275 8.70 -2.51 -21.76
N PRO A 276 9.03 -3.81 -21.87
CA PRO A 276 10.41 -4.24 -22.02
C PRO A 276 11.02 -3.74 -23.34
N GLY A 277 12.27 -3.30 -23.30
CA GLY A 277 12.95 -2.73 -24.47
C GLY A 277 12.54 -1.30 -24.80
N SER A 278 11.94 -0.58 -23.83
CA SER A 278 11.68 0.86 -23.96
C SER A 278 12.99 1.63 -24.20
N GLU A 279 12.94 2.60 -25.12
CA GLU A 279 14.04 3.52 -25.40
C GLU A 279 14.35 4.42 -24.18
N PRO A 280 15.58 4.98 -24.07
CA PRO A 280 15.97 5.84 -22.95
C PRO A 280 15.01 7.00 -22.67
N GLU A 281 14.50 7.67 -23.72
CA GLU A 281 13.51 8.75 -23.60
C GLU A 281 12.20 8.27 -22.96
N ALA A 282 11.74 7.07 -23.32
CA ALA A 282 10.54 6.48 -22.74
C ALA A 282 10.76 6.11 -21.27
N LEU A 283 11.94 5.56 -20.92
CA LEU A 283 12.31 5.28 -19.53
C LEU A 283 12.33 6.56 -18.69
N ALA A 284 12.89 7.65 -19.23
CA ALA A 284 12.89 8.95 -18.57
C ALA A 284 11.46 9.45 -18.33
N HIS A 285 10.58 9.36 -19.34
CA HIS A 285 9.17 9.69 -19.19
C HIS A 285 8.49 8.89 -18.08
N TYR A 286 8.70 7.57 -18.06
CA TYR A 286 8.14 6.70 -17.02
C TYR A 286 8.65 7.07 -15.62
N ALA A 287 9.94 7.37 -15.49
CA ALA A 287 10.56 7.82 -14.24
C ALA A 287 10.02 9.20 -13.80
N GLY A 288 9.83 10.14 -14.73
CA GLY A 288 9.24 11.45 -14.48
C GLY A 288 7.80 11.34 -13.98
N GLN A 289 6.97 10.50 -14.62
CA GLN A 289 5.61 10.24 -14.14
C GLN A 289 5.60 9.56 -12.77
N THR A 290 6.50 8.61 -12.52
CA THR A 290 6.67 7.96 -11.21
C THR A 290 6.96 9.00 -10.13
N PHE A 291 7.89 9.93 -10.39
CA PHE A 291 8.22 11.04 -9.49
C PHE A 291 7.01 11.95 -9.21
N VAL A 292 6.23 12.30 -10.24
CA VAL A 292 5.03 13.13 -10.10
C VAL A 292 4.00 12.47 -9.19
N TYR A 293 3.73 11.17 -9.37
CA TYR A 293 2.77 10.46 -8.52
C TYR A 293 3.28 10.25 -7.09
N ALA A 294 4.58 10.00 -6.91
CA ALA A 294 5.19 9.94 -5.58
C ALA A 294 5.05 11.27 -4.82
N CYS A 295 5.28 12.41 -5.48
CA CYS A 295 5.03 13.72 -4.87
C CYS A 295 3.56 13.86 -4.43
N LYS A 296 2.60 13.43 -5.26
CA LYS A 296 1.16 13.50 -4.90
C LYS A 296 0.82 12.65 -3.68
N ILE A 297 1.44 11.47 -3.49
CA ILE A 297 1.26 10.66 -2.27
C ILE A 297 1.67 11.47 -1.04
N LEU A 298 2.85 12.09 -1.10
CA LEU A 298 3.40 12.82 0.04
C LEU A 298 2.64 14.14 0.29
N ASP A 299 2.15 14.81 -0.76
CA ASP A 299 1.29 15.99 -0.63
C ASP A 299 -0.04 15.64 0.06
N VAL A 300 -0.68 14.51 -0.31
CA VAL A 300 -1.91 14.05 0.37
C VAL A 300 -1.60 13.62 1.82
N ALA A 301 -0.47 12.96 2.06
CA ALA A 301 -0.03 12.61 3.41
C ALA A 301 0.18 13.87 4.27
N GLN A 302 0.76 14.93 3.71
CA GLN A 302 0.93 16.21 4.38
C GLN A 302 -0.42 16.87 4.71
N GLN A 303 -1.36 16.89 3.78
CA GLN A 303 -2.72 17.41 4.03
C GLN A 303 -3.44 16.62 5.12
N LEU A 304 -3.29 15.29 5.12
CA LEU A 304 -3.84 14.43 6.15
C LEU A 304 -3.19 14.66 7.52
N SER A 305 -1.89 14.97 7.58
CA SER A 305 -1.20 15.33 8.83
C SER A 305 -1.67 16.69 9.34
N ASN A 306 -1.78 17.69 8.46
CA ASN A 306 -2.16 19.06 8.84
C ASN A 306 -3.63 19.19 9.28
N SER A 307 -4.54 18.38 8.72
CA SER A 307 -5.96 18.39 9.08
C SER A 307 -6.28 17.76 10.44
N GLN A 308 -5.29 17.14 11.11
CA GLN A 308 -5.47 16.44 12.39
C GLN A 308 -5.61 17.36 13.62
N ASN A 309 -5.53 18.69 13.47
CA ASN A 309 -5.55 19.62 14.60
C ASN A 309 -6.95 19.94 15.19
N GLU A 310 -8.07 19.57 14.54
CA GLU A 310 -9.42 20.06 14.93
C GLU A 310 -10.48 18.97 15.22
N ASN A 311 -10.22 18.00 16.10
CA ASN A 311 -11.19 17.00 16.63
C ASN A 311 -11.39 15.69 15.83
N ALA A 312 -10.67 15.44 14.74
CA ALA A 312 -10.62 14.10 14.15
C ALA A 312 -9.70 13.20 15.00
N PRO A 313 -10.01 11.90 15.20
CA PRO A 313 -9.09 11.01 15.88
C PRO A 313 -7.74 11.05 15.15
N GLU A 314 -6.66 11.29 15.91
CA GLU A 314 -5.25 11.54 15.54
C GLU A 314 -4.64 10.54 14.51
N PHE A 315 -5.39 9.56 14.00
CA PHE A 315 -4.86 8.25 13.67
C PHE A 315 -5.47 7.55 12.44
N THR A 316 -6.22 8.25 11.59
CA THR A 316 -6.82 7.68 10.36
C THR A 316 -5.77 7.33 9.29
N MET A 317 -4.50 7.72 9.48
CA MET A 317 -3.37 7.39 8.59
C MET A 317 -2.65 6.07 8.91
N LEU A 318 -3.10 5.32 9.93
CA LEU A 318 -2.35 4.16 10.43
C LEU A 318 -2.54 2.84 9.66
N SER A 319 -3.14 2.89 8.46
CA SER A 319 -3.24 1.66 7.67
C SER A 319 -1.85 1.26 7.15
N PRO A 320 -1.43 -0.02 7.29
CA PRO A 320 -0.08 -0.44 6.89
C PRO A 320 0.28 -0.16 5.43
N PHE A 321 -0.70 -0.14 4.52
CA PHE A 321 -0.44 0.20 3.12
C PHE A 321 -0.08 1.68 2.92
N ILE A 322 -0.58 2.60 3.76
CA ILE A 322 -0.24 4.02 3.68
C ILE A 322 1.24 4.20 4.04
N GLY A 323 1.71 3.48 5.06
CA GLY A 323 3.14 3.44 5.41
C GLY A 323 4.00 2.98 4.24
N LEU A 324 3.61 1.89 3.57
CA LEU A 324 4.30 1.40 2.38
C LEU A 324 4.28 2.42 1.24
N ALA A 325 3.13 3.03 0.94
CA ALA A 325 2.99 4.03 -0.13
C ALA A 325 3.86 5.28 0.13
N ILE A 326 3.88 5.79 1.37
CA ILE A 326 4.73 6.92 1.77
C ILE A 326 6.20 6.55 1.65
N PHE A 327 6.58 5.36 2.14
CA PHE A 327 7.95 4.88 2.06
C PHE A 327 8.43 4.75 0.61
N GLU A 328 7.61 4.18 -0.28
CA GLU A 328 7.91 4.08 -1.72
C GLU A 328 7.98 5.45 -2.39
N ALA A 329 7.13 6.38 -1.99
CA ALA A 329 7.19 7.75 -2.48
C ALA A 329 8.47 8.48 -2.05
N ILE A 330 8.92 8.27 -0.80
CA ILE A 330 10.21 8.78 -0.32
C ILE A 330 11.34 8.17 -1.15
N ASP A 331 11.31 6.87 -1.44
CA ASP A 331 12.33 6.21 -2.26
C ASP A 331 12.49 6.88 -3.62
N VAL A 332 11.36 7.07 -4.31
CA VAL A 332 11.30 7.71 -5.64
C VAL A 332 11.77 9.16 -5.59
N VAL A 333 11.23 9.97 -4.68
CA VAL A 333 11.53 11.42 -4.62
C VAL A 333 12.97 11.68 -4.19
N THR A 334 13.58 10.76 -3.43
CA THR A 334 14.97 10.89 -2.99
C THR A 334 15.95 10.16 -3.89
N ALA A 335 15.50 9.35 -4.86
CA ALA A 335 16.37 8.57 -5.72
C ALA A 335 17.37 9.44 -6.48
N ARG A 336 16.94 10.61 -6.97
CA ARG A 336 17.76 11.53 -7.78
C ARG A 336 17.28 12.97 -7.60
N GLY A 337 18.17 13.94 -7.75
CA GLY A 337 17.82 15.35 -7.65
C GLY A 337 18.98 16.31 -7.91
N THR A 338 18.70 17.61 -7.82
CA THR A 338 19.73 18.65 -7.96
C THR A 338 20.31 19.04 -6.61
N MET A 339 21.60 19.36 -6.55
CA MET A 339 22.20 19.92 -5.33
C MET A 339 21.58 21.27 -4.97
N TYR A 340 21.21 22.05 -5.99
CA TYR A 340 20.53 23.33 -5.83
C TYR A 340 19.22 23.19 -5.03
N ASP A 341 18.37 22.24 -5.38
CA ASP A 341 17.11 22.01 -4.67
C ASP A 341 17.31 21.47 -3.25
N LEU A 342 18.40 20.74 -3.01
CA LEU A 342 18.71 20.16 -1.70
C LEU A 342 19.28 21.21 -0.72
N GLN A 343 20.14 22.10 -1.20
CA GLN A 343 20.82 23.12 -0.38
C GLN A 343 19.97 24.36 -0.09
N ARG A 344 18.89 24.58 -0.84
CA ARG A 344 18.00 25.72 -0.63
C ARG A 344 17.35 25.65 0.76
N GLU A 345 17.27 26.79 1.45
CA GLU A 345 16.65 26.92 2.78
C GLU A 345 15.20 26.39 2.82
N ALA A 346 14.48 26.50 1.69
CA ALA A 346 13.16 25.91 1.46
C ALA A 346 13.24 24.75 0.45
N SER A 347 14.06 23.75 0.73
CA SER A 347 14.14 22.53 -0.09
C SER A 347 12.81 21.79 -0.05
N ARG A 348 12.19 21.65 -1.23
CA ARG A 348 10.91 20.92 -1.37
C ARG A 348 11.09 19.45 -1.01
N VAL A 349 12.18 18.83 -1.47
CA VAL A 349 12.49 17.41 -1.18
C VAL A 349 12.62 17.19 0.32
N MET A 350 13.38 18.03 1.03
CA MET A 350 13.54 17.90 2.48
C MET A 350 12.23 18.14 3.25
N SER A 351 11.42 19.12 2.82
CA SER A 351 10.12 19.41 3.44
C SER A 351 9.14 18.24 3.30
N ILE A 352 9.00 17.73 2.07
CA ILE A 352 8.11 16.60 1.76
C ILE A 352 8.62 15.33 2.46
N MET A 353 9.93 15.07 2.45
CA MET A 353 10.54 13.93 3.13
C MET A 353 10.32 13.99 4.65
N SER A 354 10.50 15.15 5.27
CA SER A 354 10.28 15.32 6.72
C SER A 354 8.84 15.00 7.10
N THR A 355 7.87 15.39 6.25
CA THR A 355 6.46 15.09 6.48
C THR A 355 6.15 13.59 6.35
N GLY A 356 6.70 12.94 5.31
CA GLY A 356 6.60 11.50 5.15
C GLY A 356 7.24 10.75 6.32
N PHE A 357 8.41 11.22 6.78
CA PHE A 357 9.13 10.65 7.92
C PHE A 357 8.34 10.77 9.22
N GLU A 358 7.74 11.93 9.52
CA GLU A 358 6.88 12.10 10.70
C GLU A 358 5.73 11.09 10.70
N THR A 359 5.13 10.87 9.53
CA THR A 359 4.03 9.89 9.38
C THR A 359 4.52 8.45 9.61
N LEU A 360 5.68 8.09 9.05
CA LEU A 360 6.31 6.78 9.30
C LEU A 360 6.71 6.61 10.78
N GLU A 361 7.16 7.67 11.44
CA GLU A 361 7.50 7.64 12.86
C GLU A 361 6.25 7.39 13.72
N LYS A 362 5.13 8.04 13.42
CA LYS A 362 3.84 7.75 14.07
C LYS A 362 3.41 6.29 13.85
N LEU A 363 3.50 5.78 12.62
CA LEU A 363 3.20 4.38 12.27
C LEU A 363 4.12 3.37 12.99
N SER A 364 5.42 3.69 13.12
CA SER A 364 6.43 2.80 13.71
C SER A 364 6.19 2.45 15.17
N ARG A 365 5.34 3.22 15.87
CA ARG A 365 4.92 2.93 17.25
C ARG A 365 4.04 1.68 17.35
N PHE A 366 3.36 1.33 16.27
CA PHE A 366 2.35 0.28 16.24
C PHE A 366 2.66 -0.82 15.24
N SER A 367 3.42 -0.50 14.19
CA SER A 367 3.80 -1.44 13.14
C SER A 367 5.31 -1.67 13.10
N ARG A 368 5.73 -2.94 13.18
CA ARG A 368 7.13 -3.32 12.94
C ARG A 368 7.53 -2.98 11.51
N SER A 369 6.62 -3.10 10.55
CA SER A 369 6.86 -2.72 9.15
C SER A 369 7.26 -1.28 8.98
N ALA A 370 6.56 -0.39 9.66
CA ALA A 370 6.84 1.02 9.62
C ALA A 370 8.12 1.37 10.38
N CYS A 371 8.53 0.58 11.37
CA CYS A 371 9.83 0.74 12.02
C CYS A 371 10.98 0.48 11.04
N GLU A 372 10.95 -0.64 10.31
CA GLU A 372 11.95 -0.96 9.28
C GLU A 372 12.00 0.12 8.19
N GLN A 373 10.82 0.49 7.67
CA GLN A 373 10.68 1.54 6.65
C GLN A 373 11.21 2.89 7.13
N ARG A 374 10.87 3.29 8.36
CA ARG A 374 11.38 4.51 8.98
C ARG A 374 12.89 4.48 9.10
N ASP A 375 13.48 3.37 9.52
CA ASP A 375 14.93 3.26 9.74
C ASP A 375 15.70 3.38 8.41
N LEU A 376 15.19 2.76 7.34
CA LEU A 376 15.73 2.92 5.98
C LEU A 376 15.57 4.36 5.46
N ALA A 377 14.38 4.95 5.60
CA ALA A 377 14.15 6.36 5.23
C ALA A 377 15.05 7.32 6.02
N LYS A 378 15.34 7.02 7.30
CA LYS A 378 16.27 7.79 8.13
C LYS A 378 17.69 7.74 7.58
N GLN A 379 18.17 6.56 7.18
CA GLN A 379 19.50 6.41 6.58
C GLN A 379 19.61 7.23 5.28
N ARG A 380 18.58 7.18 4.44
CA ARG A 380 18.46 8.01 3.23
C ARG A 380 18.55 9.50 3.55
N MET A 381 17.84 9.95 4.59
CA MET A 381 17.85 11.35 5.03
C MET A 381 19.24 11.78 5.51
N VAL A 382 19.93 10.92 6.26
CA VAL A 382 21.29 11.18 6.75
C VAL A 382 22.27 11.29 5.59
N ALA A 383 22.13 10.47 4.54
CA ALA A 383 22.95 10.59 3.33
C ALA A 383 22.72 11.93 2.63
N LEU A 384 21.47 12.36 2.44
CA LEU A 384 21.13 13.66 1.86
C LEU A 384 21.66 14.83 2.69
N LEU A 385 21.51 14.79 4.02
CA LEU A 385 22.00 15.83 4.92
C LEU A 385 23.52 15.94 4.96
N ARG A 386 24.26 14.84 4.77
CA ARG A 386 25.73 14.91 4.69
C ARG A 386 26.17 15.78 3.52
N VAL A 387 25.47 15.69 2.40
CA VAL A 387 25.78 16.44 1.18
C VAL A 387 25.46 17.92 1.32
N THR A 388 24.40 18.29 2.05
CA THR A 388 24.09 19.72 2.28
C THR A 388 25.13 20.42 3.16
N MET A 389 25.89 19.66 3.95
CA MET A 389 27.00 20.20 4.76
C MET A 389 28.28 20.42 3.96
N ILE A 390 28.43 19.76 2.81
CA ILE A 390 29.56 19.97 1.91
C ILE A 390 29.33 21.31 1.20
N LYS A 391 29.83 22.39 1.77
CA LYS A 391 29.90 23.70 1.11
C LYS A 391 30.85 23.61 -0.07
N GLN A 392 30.34 23.30 -1.25
CA GLN A 392 31.08 23.55 -2.48
C GLN A 392 30.67 24.91 -3.02
N ASP A 393 31.60 25.85 -3.01
CA ASP A 393 31.40 27.16 -3.63
C ASP A 393 31.10 26.97 -5.12
N GLY A 394 29.83 27.17 -5.51
CA GLY A 394 29.41 27.27 -6.91
C GLY A 394 29.16 25.96 -7.66
N ASN A 395 29.19 24.78 -7.01
CA ASN A 395 28.94 23.52 -7.70
C ASN A 395 27.45 23.16 -7.73
N ASN A 396 26.80 23.43 -8.86
CA ASN A 396 25.41 23.04 -9.14
C ASN A 396 25.38 21.63 -9.75
N GLY A 397 25.85 20.62 -9.02
CA GLY A 397 25.83 19.23 -9.48
C GLY A 397 24.44 18.56 -9.34
N GLY A 398 24.33 17.35 -9.87
CA GLY A 398 23.23 16.42 -9.57
C GLY A 398 23.63 15.41 -8.50
N PHE A 399 22.66 14.83 -7.80
CA PHE A 399 22.87 13.68 -6.93
C PHE A 399 21.98 12.52 -7.36
N TYR A 400 22.41 11.30 -7.02
CA TYR A 400 21.60 10.11 -7.18
C TYR A 400 21.96 9.03 -6.15
N PHE A 401 21.03 8.12 -5.96
CA PHE A 401 21.25 6.82 -5.35
C PHE A 401 21.22 5.77 -6.46
N SER A 402 22.20 4.88 -6.43
CA SER A 402 22.34 3.70 -7.27
C SER A 402 21.41 2.57 -6.85
N LYS A 403 20.91 2.55 -5.60
CA LYS A 403 20.05 1.48 -5.09
C LYS A 403 18.74 1.99 -4.47
N SER A 404 17.71 1.17 -4.61
CA SER A 404 16.43 1.31 -3.91
C SER A 404 16.59 1.10 -2.41
N MET A 405 15.82 1.83 -1.60
CA MET A 405 15.79 1.63 -0.15
C MET A 405 15.29 0.24 0.27
N GLN A 406 14.59 -0.52 -0.59
CA GLN A 406 13.97 -1.79 -0.20
C GLN A 406 14.87 -3.03 -0.34
N VAL A 407 15.84 -3.04 -1.26
CA VAL A 407 16.39 -4.30 -1.76
C VAL A 407 17.91 -4.26 -1.98
N SER A 408 18.57 -5.37 -1.65
CA SER A 408 19.98 -5.64 -1.94
C SER A 408 20.27 -5.83 -3.44
N SER A 409 21.48 -5.47 -3.85
CA SER A 409 21.90 -5.04 -5.19
C SER A 409 21.75 -5.99 -6.40
N SER A 410 21.15 -7.17 -6.31
CA SER A 410 21.15 -8.15 -7.41
C SER A 410 19.82 -8.37 -8.13
N GLU A 411 18.74 -7.72 -7.71
CA GLU A 411 17.38 -8.15 -8.08
C GLU A 411 16.58 -7.16 -8.96
N TRP A 412 17.10 -5.99 -9.34
CA TRP A 412 16.29 -4.94 -9.97
C TRP A 412 16.90 -4.27 -11.21
N GLU A 413 17.28 -5.06 -12.22
CA GLU A 413 17.60 -4.56 -13.56
C GLU A 413 16.42 -3.85 -14.27
N GLN A 414 15.24 -3.73 -13.63
CA GLN A 414 14.01 -3.18 -14.22
C GLN A 414 13.29 -2.15 -13.33
N ASP A 415 13.92 -1.60 -12.30
CA ASP A 415 13.35 -0.44 -11.62
C ASP A 415 13.69 0.83 -12.41
N VAL A 416 12.69 1.46 -13.03
CA VAL A 416 12.90 2.59 -13.93
C VAL A 416 13.65 3.74 -13.24
N MET A 417 13.46 3.91 -11.93
CA MET A 417 14.09 4.99 -11.17
C MET A 417 15.60 4.83 -11.05
N TYR A 418 16.09 3.59 -11.10
CA TYR A 418 17.49 3.26 -10.94
C TYR A 418 18.15 2.84 -12.26
N CYS A 419 17.37 2.39 -13.24
CA CYS A 419 17.87 1.94 -14.54
C CYS A 419 17.81 3.00 -15.64
N CYS A 420 16.95 4.02 -15.52
CA CYS A 420 16.92 5.14 -16.47
C CYS A 420 18.29 5.85 -16.47
N PRO A 421 18.88 6.18 -17.63
CA PRO A 421 20.14 6.91 -17.64
C PRO A 421 19.95 8.35 -17.11
N LEU A 422 21.01 8.87 -16.47
CA LEU A 422 20.89 10.08 -15.67
C LEU A 422 20.51 11.29 -16.53
N MET A 423 21.16 11.48 -17.67
CA MET A 423 20.94 12.69 -18.47
C MET A 423 19.50 12.82 -18.94
N GLU A 424 18.93 11.74 -19.46
CA GLU A 424 17.55 11.65 -19.94
C GLU A 424 16.57 11.90 -18.79
N TYR A 425 16.84 11.35 -17.61
CA TYR A 425 16.04 11.63 -16.41
C TYR A 425 16.04 13.13 -16.06
N PHE A 426 17.22 13.76 -16.01
CA PHE A 426 17.33 15.17 -15.65
C PHE A 426 16.76 16.10 -16.74
N GLU A 427 16.81 15.69 -18.01
CA GLU A 427 16.15 16.38 -19.12
C GLU A 427 14.62 16.31 -19.02
N GLU A 428 14.04 15.12 -18.80
CA GLU A 428 12.59 14.96 -18.59
C GLU A 428 12.10 15.79 -17.40
N MET A 429 12.88 15.86 -16.33
CA MET A 429 12.58 16.65 -15.14
C MET A 429 12.78 18.16 -15.33
N ASN A 430 13.26 18.61 -16.50
CA ASN A 430 13.66 20.00 -16.79
C ASN A 430 14.73 20.55 -15.82
N TRP A 431 15.58 19.66 -15.30
CA TRP A 431 16.65 19.97 -14.37
C TRP A 431 18.02 20.12 -15.03
N SER A 432 18.14 19.80 -16.31
CA SER A 432 19.39 19.93 -17.08
C SER A 432 19.97 21.36 -17.03
N SER A 433 19.12 22.39 -17.06
CA SER A 433 19.55 23.80 -16.93
C SER A 433 20.01 24.20 -15.53
N LEU A 434 19.61 23.42 -14.51
CA LEU A 434 19.98 23.64 -13.11
C LEU A 434 21.31 22.96 -12.77
N ILE A 435 21.83 22.13 -13.67
CA ILE A 435 23.07 21.41 -13.48
C ILE A 435 24.12 21.96 -14.44
N GLN A 436 25.32 22.23 -13.93
CA GLN A 436 26.45 22.47 -14.82
C GLN A 436 26.76 21.14 -15.51
N LEU A 437 26.68 21.08 -16.84
CA LEU A 437 26.97 19.84 -17.61
C LEU A 437 28.42 19.33 -17.38
N ASP A 438 29.31 20.20 -16.90
CA ASP A 438 30.68 19.88 -16.47
C ASP A 438 30.76 19.49 -14.98
N GLY A 439 29.65 19.57 -14.24
CA GLY A 439 29.54 19.26 -12.83
C GLY A 439 29.31 17.77 -12.57
N ASP A 440 29.97 17.26 -11.53
CA ASP A 440 29.92 15.84 -11.19
C ASP A 440 28.53 15.42 -10.66
N PHE A 441 28.08 14.24 -11.08
CA PHE A 441 26.97 13.55 -10.42
C PHE A 441 27.49 12.84 -9.17
N PHE A 442 26.89 13.13 -8.02
CA PHE A 442 27.28 12.53 -6.75
C PHE A 442 26.41 11.31 -6.44
N CYS A 443 27.02 10.13 -6.43
CA CYS A 443 26.40 8.92 -5.89
C CYS A 443 26.43 8.96 -4.37
N LEU A 444 25.27 9.02 -3.71
CA LEU A 444 25.17 9.11 -2.24
C LEU A 444 25.21 7.75 -1.54
N ASP A 445 25.16 6.72 -2.37
CA ASP A 445 25.29 5.29 -2.17
C ASP A 445 26.61 4.61 -1.94
N ALA A 446 27.65 5.28 -2.45
CA ALA A 446 28.88 4.61 -2.78
C ALA A 446 29.54 4.16 -1.48
N ASP A 447 29.84 2.86 -1.40
CA ASP A 447 30.59 2.34 -0.27
C ASP A 447 31.92 3.11 -0.21
N GLU A 448 32.32 3.61 0.97
CA GLU A 448 33.53 4.44 1.16
C GLU A 448 34.83 3.74 0.69
N HIS A 449 34.77 2.47 0.30
CA HIS A 449 35.89 1.69 -0.25
C HIS A 449 35.92 1.63 -1.79
N ASP A 450 34.84 2.01 -2.47
CA ASP A 450 34.81 2.26 -3.91
C ASP A 450 35.06 3.76 -4.16
N ASP A 451 36.26 4.18 -3.75
CA ASP A 451 36.79 5.52 -3.95
C ASP A 451 37.06 5.72 -5.45
N GLN A 452 36.03 6.14 -6.19
CA GLN A 452 36.17 6.73 -7.51
C GLN A 452 34.95 7.58 -7.80
N MET A 453 35.15 8.90 -7.83
CA MET A 453 34.42 9.74 -8.76
C MET A 453 34.38 8.97 -10.08
N MET A 454 33.20 8.46 -10.45
CA MET A 454 33.03 7.99 -11.81
C MET A 454 33.16 9.23 -12.68
N ASN A 455 34.37 9.47 -13.19
CA ASN A 455 34.52 10.10 -14.49
C ASN A 455 33.70 9.22 -15.43
N VAL A 456 32.46 9.65 -15.67
CA VAL A 456 31.43 8.92 -16.38
C VAL A 456 32.09 8.36 -17.63
N SER A 457 32.33 7.05 -17.66
CA SER A 457 32.96 6.43 -18.81
C SER A 457 32.07 6.72 -20.03
N PRO A 458 32.64 7.00 -21.22
CA PRO A 458 31.89 7.45 -22.39
C PRO A 458 30.74 6.51 -22.83
N GLY A 459 30.70 5.28 -22.32
CA GLY A 459 29.64 4.30 -22.59
C GLY A 459 28.29 4.59 -21.95
N TRP A 460 28.17 5.57 -21.04
CA TRP A 460 26.88 6.04 -20.51
C TRP A 460 26.33 7.28 -21.25
N ARG A 461 27.00 7.72 -22.32
CA ARG A 461 26.54 8.81 -23.22
C ARG A 461 25.85 8.30 -24.50
N MET A 462 25.46 7.02 -24.58
CA MET A 462 24.72 6.47 -25.71
C MET A 462 23.59 5.55 -25.27
#